data_AF-A0A922JKS7-F1
#
_entry.id   AF-A0A922JKS7-F1
#
_cell.length_a   1.000
_cell.length_b   1.000
_cell.length_c   1.000
_cell.angle_alpha   90.00
_cell.angle_beta   90.00
_cell.angle_gamma   90.00
#
_symmetry.space_group_name_H-M   'P 1'
#
loop_
_entity.id
_entity.type
_entity.pdbx_description
1 polymer ?
#
loop_
_entity_poly.entity_id
_entity_poly.type
_entity_poly.pdbx_seq_one_letter_code
_entity_poly.pdbx_strand_id
1 'polypeptide(L)'
;MGSSESTLMNDLYKDDSAAAEDDDASAEIIGAVLVLAFVFLLAYVAVTLCFGSSKKTMKAPGKDTRIPRGKFEQNPKQYFLNLRKK
;
A
#
# COMPACT_ATOMS: atom_id res chain seq x y z
N MET A 1 71.15 8.55 23.83
CA MET A 1 71.06 7.13 23.44
C MET A 1 69.75 6.65 24.03
N GLY A 2 68.62 6.70 23.34
CA GLY A 2 68.38 6.27 21.96
C GLY A 2 67.99 4.80 22.01
N SER A 3 66.79 4.49 21.51
CA SER A 3 66.18 3.17 21.33
C SER A 3 65.57 2.51 22.57
N SER A 4 64.41 1.86 22.49
CA SER A 4 63.45 1.67 21.40
C SER A 4 62.23 0.94 21.99
N GLU A 5 61.05 1.33 21.50
CA GLU A 5 59.99 0.44 20.97
C GLU A 5 59.48 -0.71 21.87
N SER A 6 58.25 -0.56 22.38
CA SER A 6 57.03 -1.07 21.76
C SER A 6 56.80 -2.55 22.04
N THR A 7 56.07 -2.85 23.11
CA THR A 7 55.46 -4.17 23.31
C THR A 7 54.11 -4.05 24.01
N LEU A 8 53.34 -3.00 23.67
CA LEU A 8 51.92 -2.91 24.00
C LEU A 8 51.16 -2.32 22.78
N MET A 9 51.44 -2.89 21.61
CA MET A 9 50.64 -2.69 20.39
C MET A 9 50.21 -4.04 19.80
N ASN A 10 49.99 -5.05 20.65
CA ASN A 10 49.56 -6.39 20.22
C ASN A 10 48.06 -6.67 20.38
N ASP A 11 47.26 -5.67 20.78
CA ASP A 11 45.80 -5.80 20.75
C ASP A 11 45.17 -5.15 19.50
N LEU A 12 45.99 -4.60 18.60
CA LEU A 12 45.54 -3.96 17.36
C LEU A 12 45.79 -4.83 16.11
N TYR A 13 45.81 -6.15 16.27
CA TYR A 13 45.49 -7.06 15.17
C TYR A 13 44.22 -7.81 15.54
N LYS A 14 43.16 -7.03 15.76
CA LYS A 14 41.81 -7.52 15.56
C LYS A 14 41.66 -7.70 14.06
N ASP A 15 41.94 -8.92 13.65
CA ASP A 15 41.66 -9.45 12.32
C ASP A 15 40.14 -9.40 12.13
N ASP A 16 39.64 -8.27 11.63
CA ASP A 16 38.25 -8.09 11.21
C ASP A 16 38.03 -8.69 9.80
N SER A 17 38.73 -9.77 9.45
CA SER A 17 38.63 -10.44 8.15
C SER A 17 38.10 -11.87 8.22
N ALA A 18 37.07 -12.13 9.01
CA ALA A 18 36.20 -13.31 8.84
C ALA A 18 34.92 -13.09 9.67
N ALA A 19 33.72 -13.03 9.14
CA ALA A 19 33.21 -13.26 7.81
C ALA A 19 32.00 -12.33 7.64
N ALA A 20 31.77 -11.89 6.41
CA ALA A 20 30.45 -11.41 6.02
C ALA A 20 29.49 -12.62 6.06
N GLU A 21 28.94 -12.91 7.23
CA GLU A 21 27.83 -13.83 7.42
C GLU A 21 26.62 -12.96 7.71
N ASP A 22 25.94 -12.47 6.67
CA ASP A 22 24.58 -11.90 6.77
C ASP A 22 23.89 -11.72 5.39
N ASP A 23 24.36 -12.39 4.33
CA ASP A 23 23.66 -12.37 3.04
C ASP A 23 22.44 -13.30 3.02
N ASP A 24 22.47 -14.42 3.75
CA ASP A 24 21.36 -15.38 3.79
C ASP A 24 20.20 -14.90 4.69
N ALA A 25 20.51 -14.33 5.85
CA ALA A 25 19.49 -13.80 6.77
C ALA A 25 18.75 -12.59 6.18
N SER A 26 19.46 -11.71 5.47
CA SER A 26 18.86 -10.54 4.83
C SER A 26 18.05 -10.93 3.58
N ALA A 27 18.48 -11.92 2.80
CA ALA A 27 17.72 -12.44 1.66
C ALA A 27 16.41 -13.13 2.09
N GLU A 28 16.42 -13.93 3.16
CA GLU A 28 15.19 -14.53 3.72
C GLU A 28 14.23 -13.47 4.27
N ILE A 29 14.74 -12.47 4.99
CA ILE A 29 13.93 -11.36 5.51
C ILE A 29 13.34 -10.54 4.35
N ILE A 30 14.11 -10.24 3.31
CA ILE A 30 13.63 -9.54 2.11
C ILE A 30 12.54 -10.35 1.39
N GLY A 31 12.73 -11.67 1.26
CA GLY A 31 11.74 -12.56 0.68
C GLY A 31 10.42 -12.58 1.47
N ALA A 32 10.49 -12.70 2.79
CA ALA A 32 9.31 -12.71 3.66
C ALA A 32 8.56 -11.37 3.61
N VAL A 33 9.27 -10.23 3.61
CA VAL A 33 8.66 -8.90 3.53
C VAL A 33 7.93 -8.68 2.21
N LEU A 34 8.51 -9.12 1.08
CA LEU A 34 7.87 -9.00 -0.24
C LEU A 34 6.60 -9.84 -0.35
N VAL A 35 6.60 -11.07 0.18
CA VAL A 35 5.42 -11.95 0.18
C VAL A 35 4.31 -11.33 1.03
N LEU A 36 4.63 -10.83 2.23
CA LEU A 36 3.65 -10.16 3.08
C LEU A 36 3.09 -8.91 2.41
N ALA A 37 3.94 -8.06 1.82
CA ALA A 37 3.51 -6.86 1.10
C ALA A 37 2.57 -7.20 -0.07
N PHE A 38 2.85 -8.26 -0.82
CA PHE A 38 1.98 -8.73 -1.91
C PHE A 38 0.62 -9.22 -1.40
N VAL A 39 0.61 -10.00 -0.31
CA VAL A 39 -0.64 -10.49 0.30
C VAL A 39 -1.48 -9.31 0.80
N PHE A 40 -0.86 -8.34 1.47
CA PHE A 40 -1.56 -7.11 1.91
C PHE A 40 -2.08 -6.28 0.74
N LEU A 41 -1.30 -6.13 -0.34
CA LEU A 41 -1.72 -5.42 -1.54
C LEU A 41 -2.92 -6.11 -2.21
N LEU A 42 -2.87 -7.42 -2.37
CA LEU A 42 -3.97 -8.20 -2.95
C LEU A 42 -5.22 -8.14 -2.06
N ALA A 43 -5.06 -8.26 -0.75
CA ALA A 43 -6.15 -8.11 0.20
C ALA A 43 -6.76 -6.70 0.16
N TYR A 44 -5.94 -5.65 0.08
CA TYR A 44 -6.40 -4.26 -0.03
C TYR A 44 -7.18 -4.02 -1.33
N VAL A 45 -6.69 -4.53 -2.46
CA VAL A 45 -7.41 -4.46 -3.75
C VAL A 45 -8.74 -5.23 -3.67
N ALA A 46 -8.75 -6.44 -3.11
CA ALA A 46 -9.97 -7.22 -2.94
C ALA A 46 -10.99 -6.49 -2.06
N VAL A 47 -10.55 -5.93 -0.93
CA VAL A 47 -11.38 -5.09 -0.05
C VAL A 47 -11.95 -3.90 -0.83
N THR A 48 -11.12 -3.08 -1.48
CA THR A 48 -11.63 -1.90 -2.21
C THR A 48 -12.63 -2.23 -3.32
N LEU A 49 -12.49 -3.39 -3.97
CA LEU A 49 -13.45 -3.88 -4.96
C LEU A 49 -14.73 -4.45 -4.32
N CYS A 50 -14.62 -5.20 -3.22
CA CYS A 50 -15.75 -5.79 -2.51
C CYS A 50 -16.59 -4.76 -1.75
N PHE A 51 -15.97 -3.70 -1.21
CA PHE A 51 -16.65 -2.56 -0.60
C PHE A 51 -17.16 -1.55 -1.65
N GLY A 52 -17.56 -2.06 -2.83
CA GLY A 52 -18.27 -1.29 -3.85
C GLY A 52 -19.46 -0.60 -3.22
N SER A 53 -19.36 0.73 -3.07
CA SER A 53 -20.39 1.54 -2.41
C SER A 53 -21.77 1.16 -2.92
N SER A 54 -22.62 0.63 -2.04
CA SER A 54 -24.03 0.42 -2.33
C SER A 54 -24.62 1.80 -2.63
N LYS A 55 -24.64 2.17 -3.91
CA LYS A 55 -25.03 3.53 -4.33
C LYS A 55 -26.47 3.72 -3.91
N LYS A 56 -26.71 4.66 -3.00
CA LYS A 56 -28.06 4.95 -2.51
C LYS A 56 -28.94 5.26 -3.72
N THR A 57 -30.00 4.49 -3.89
CA THR A 57 -31.00 4.71 -4.95
C THR A 57 -32.24 5.34 -4.34
N MET A 58 -33.06 5.99 -5.17
CA MET A 58 -34.32 6.60 -4.76
C MET A 58 -35.36 6.49 -5.89
N LYS A 59 -36.65 6.60 -5.55
CA LYS A 59 -37.70 6.73 -6.57
C LYS A 59 -37.42 7.94 -7.45
N ALA A 60 -37.53 7.76 -8.76
CA ALA A 60 -37.27 8.81 -9.73
C ALA A 60 -38.45 9.80 -9.75
N PRO A 61 -38.24 11.10 -9.48
CA PRO A 61 -39.33 12.07 -9.53
C PRO A 61 -39.96 12.08 -10.93
N GLY A 62 -41.29 11.89 -11.03
CA GLY A 62 -42.01 11.87 -12.31
C GLY A 62 -41.83 10.60 -13.16
N LYS A 63 -41.27 9.52 -12.61
CA LYS A 63 -41.17 8.19 -13.26
C LYS A 63 -41.38 7.08 -12.24
N ASP A 64 -41.87 5.92 -12.68
CA ASP A 64 -42.03 4.74 -11.81
C ASP A 64 -40.74 3.88 -11.69
N THR A 65 -39.60 4.43 -12.11
CA THR A 65 -38.30 3.74 -12.04
C THR A 65 -37.50 4.22 -10.82
N ARG A 66 -36.46 3.48 -10.42
CA ARG A 66 -35.51 3.88 -9.38
C ARG A 66 -34.23 4.44 -10.02
N ILE A 67 -33.66 5.51 -9.47
CA ILE A 67 -32.43 6.16 -9.99
C ILE A 67 -31.35 6.27 -8.89
N PRO A 68 -30.06 6.40 -9.24
CA PRO A 68 -29.01 6.70 -8.28
C PRO A 68 -29.24 8.08 -7.66
N ARG A 69 -29.39 8.14 -6.34
CA ARG A 69 -29.65 9.39 -5.60
C ARG A 69 -28.54 10.41 -5.81
N GLY A 70 -27.28 9.98 -5.73
CA GLY A 70 -26.13 10.89 -5.91
C GLY A 70 -26.06 11.55 -7.29
N LYS A 71 -26.51 10.86 -8.35
CA LYS A 71 -26.56 11.46 -9.70
C LYS A 71 -27.64 12.55 -9.80
N PHE A 72 -28.76 12.36 -9.13
CA PHE A 72 -29.81 13.38 -9.06
C PHE A 72 -29.39 14.56 -8.20
N GLU A 73 -28.79 14.32 -7.03
CA GLU A 73 -28.31 15.40 -6.13
C GLU A 73 -27.21 16.23 -6.79
N GLN A 74 -26.33 15.62 -7.60
CA GLN A 74 -25.27 16.32 -8.31
C GLN A 74 -25.82 17.29 -9.38
N ASN A 75 -26.88 16.91 -10.10
CA ASN A 75 -27.49 17.78 -11.10
C ASN A 75 -28.99 17.50 -11.31
N PRO A 76 -29.87 18.05 -10.44
CA PRO A 76 -31.30 17.81 -10.53
C PRO A 76 -31.91 18.48 -11.77
N LYS A 77 -31.35 19.62 -12.20
CA LYS A 77 -31.82 20.37 -13.38
C LYS A 77 -31.69 19.52 -14.65
N GLN A 78 -30.55 18.86 -14.85
CA GLN A 78 -30.34 17.98 -16.00
C GLN A 78 -31.31 16.80 -16.02
N TYR A 79 -31.64 16.22 -14.85
CA TYR A 79 -32.65 15.17 -14.75
C TYR A 79 -34.01 15.64 -15.30
N PHE A 80 -34.51 16.79 -14.85
CA PHE A 80 -35.81 17.32 -15.32
C PHE A 80 -35.78 17.79 -16.78
N LEU A 81 -34.66 18.34 -17.26
CA LEU A 81 -34.51 18.67 -18.68
C LEU A 81 -34.62 17.42 -19.56
N ASN A 82 -33.93 16.34 -19.17
CA ASN A 82 -34.03 15.06 -19.88
C ASN A 82 -35.41 14.43 -19.73
N LEU A 83 -36.11 14.69 -18.63
CA LEU A 83 -37.48 14.23 -18.42
C LEU A 83 -38.46 14.92 -19.38
N ARG A 84 -38.30 16.23 -19.64
CA ARG A 84 -39.16 17.00 -20.55
C ARG A 84 -38.90 16.73 -22.03
N LYS A 85 -37.69 16.27 -22.37
CA LYS A 85 -37.32 15.91 -23.74
C LYS A 85 -37.83 14.53 -24.17
N LYS A 86 -38.38 13.76 -23.24
CA LYS A 86 -38.94 12.43 -23.47
C LYS A 86 -40.45 12.55 -23.54
#